data_AF-A0A7V6X101-F1
#
_entry.id   AF-A0A7V6X101-F1
#
_cell.length_a   1.000
_cell.length_b   1.000
_cell.length_c   1.000
_cell.angle_alpha   90.00
_cell.angle_beta   90.00
_cell.angle_gamma   90.00
#
_symmetry.space_group_name_H-M   'P 1'
#
loop_
_entity.id
_entity.type
_entity.pdbx_description
1 polymer ?
#
loop_
_entity_poly.entity_id
_entity_poly.type
_entity_poly.pdbx_seq_one_letter_code
_entity_poly.pdbx_strand_id
1 'polypeptide(L)'
;VKALEPIESLGIEIGAIAGNNSNLALGRLLEGENDGRVTVKSVRINGLKDFIVLPYGHKDIHKQERTVYLVDKFLRTGSFHDLN
;
A
#
# COMPACT_ATOMS: atom_id res chain seq x y z
N VAL A 1 -0.85 6.59 -19.62
CA VAL A 1 0.09 5.88 -18.73
C VAL A 1 0.34 4.52 -19.36
N LYS A 2 1.59 4.14 -19.60
CA LYS A 2 1.92 2.84 -20.20
C LYS A 2 1.47 1.77 -19.21
N ALA A 3 0.62 0.83 -19.64
CA ALA A 3 0.26 -0.30 -18.81
C ALA A 3 1.55 -1.07 -18.51
N LEU A 4 1.87 -1.24 -17.23
CA LEU A 4 2.92 -2.15 -16.81
C LEU A 4 2.45 -3.57 -17.17
N GLU A 5 3.40 -4.44 -17.51
CA GLU A 5 3.16 -5.88 -17.60
C GLU A 5 2.38 -6.35 -16.34
N PRO A 6 1.40 -7.26 -16.47
CA PRO A 6 0.68 -7.79 -15.31
C PRO A 6 1.68 -8.31 -14.28
N ILE A 7 1.54 -7.93 -13.01
CA ILE A 7 2.51 -8.28 -11.95
C ILE A 7 2.77 -9.79 -11.87
N GLU A 8 1.74 -10.58 -12.16
CA GLU A 8 1.80 -12.04 -12.23
C GLU A 8 2.87 -12.58 -13.19
N SER A 9 3.24 -11.83 -14.25
CA SER A 9 4.25 -12.25 -15.23
C SER A 9 5.70 -12.02 -14.77
N LEU A 10 5.91 -11.32 -13.65
CA LEU A 10 7.25 -10.94 -13.18
C LEU A 10 7.96 -12.04 -12.39
N GLY A 11 7.26 -13.11 -11.99
CA GLY A 11 7.83 -14.21 -11.20
C GLY A 11 8.31 -13.81 -9.79
N ILE A 12 7.85 -12.65 -9.29
CA ILE A 12 8.17 -12.12 -7.96
C ILE A 12 6.90 -11.86 -7.17
N GLU A 13 6.98 -11.95 -5.85
CA GLU A 13 5.90 -11.57 -4.96
C GLU A 13 5.91 -10.06 -4.72
N ILE A 14 4.75 -9.41 -4.86
CA ILE A 14 4.61 -7.97 -4.61
C ILE A 14 3.54 -7.76 -3.53
N GLY A 15 3.94 -7.11 -2.44
CA GLY A 15 3.04 -6.65 -1.39
C GLY A 15 2.88 -5.13 -1.47
N ALA A 16 1.68 -4.62 -1.16
CA ALA A 16 1.46 -3.17 -1.14
C ALA A 16 0.81 -2.69 0.17
N ILE A 17 1.34 -1.59 0.69
CA ILE A 17 0.84 -0.91 1.88
C ILE A 17 0.29 0.45 1.44
N ALA A 18 -1.00 0.70 1.68
CA ALA A 18 -1.65 1.97 1.37
C ALA A 18 -1.94 2.78 2.64
N GLY A 19 -1.94 4.11 2.54
CA GLY A 19 -2.40 5.01 3.59
C GLY A 19 -3.84 5.46 3.37
N ASN A 20 -4.58 5.75 4.45
CA ASN A 20 -5.94 6.30 4.38
C ASN A 20 -6.16 7.59 5.17
N ASN A 21 -5.10 8.21 5.67
CA ASN A 21 -5.22 9.44 6.46
C ASN A 21 -4.97 10.67 5.59
N SER A 22 -6.06 11.31 5.16
CA SER A 22 -6.05 12.49 4.29
C SER A 22 -6.08 13.83 5.05
N ASN A 23 -5.14 14.03 5.99
CA ASN A 23 -5.00 15.31 6.70
C ASN A 23 -4.50 16.49 5.81
N LEU A 24 -4.21 16.24 4.52
CA LEU A 24 -3.79 17.25 3.56
C LEU A 24 -4.99 17.85 2.82
N ALA A 25 -5.05 19.18 2.69
CA ALA A 25 -6.15 19.91 2.06
C ALA A 25 -6.47 19.49 0.61
N LEU A 26 -5.49 18.95 -0.12
CA LEU A 26 -5.65 18.46 -1.51
C LEU A 26 -6.37 17.10 -1.61
N GLY A 27 -6.39 16.28 -0.56
CA GLY A 27 -7.03 14.97 -0.60
C GLY A 27 -8.55 15.02 -0.67
N ARG A 28 -9.16 16.20 -0.43
CA ARG A 28 -10.60 16.44 -0.61
C ARG A 28 -11.07 16.36 -2.07
N LEU A 29 -10.15 16.47 -3.04
CA LEU A 29 -10.43 16.35 -4.47
C LEU A 29 -10.35 14.90 -4.97
N LEU A 30 -9.80 13.99 -4.16
CA LEU A 30 -9.71 12.58 -4.49
C LEU A 30 -10.97 11.87 -3.99
N GLU A 31 -11.66 11.19 -4.90
CA GLU A 31 -12.81 10.38 -4.52
C GLU A 31 -12.37 9.12 -3.76
N GLY A 32 -12.94 8.94 -2.57
CA GLY A 32 -12.72 7.76 -1.75
C GLY A 32 -11.50 7.83 -0.82
N GLU A 33 -11.19 6.68 -0.24
CA GLU A 33 -10.14 6.50 0.77
C GLU A 33 -8.74 6.82 0.19
N ASN A 34 -7.99 7.71 0.83
CA ASN A 34 -6.70 8.20 0.34
C ASN A 34 -5.78 8.74 1.45
N ASP A 35 -4.48 8.84 1.14
CA ASP A 35 -3.44 9.33 2.06
C ASP A 35 -3.15 10.84 1.93
N GLY A 36 -4.02 11.58 1.22
CA GLY A 36 -3.82 12.98 0.85
C GLY A 36 -3.13 13.20 -0.50
N ARG A 37 -2.68 12.15 -1.21
CA ARG A 37 -2.17 12.22 -2.59
C ARG A 37 -2.56 11.02 -3.48
N VAL A 38 -2.68 9.83 -2.90
CA VAL A 38 -2.88 8.56 -3.60
C VAL A 38 -4.10 7.86 -2.99
N THR A 39 -5.00 7.36 -3.85
CA THR A 39 -6.17 6.60 -3.39
C THR A 39 -5.80 5.15 -3.10
N VAL A 40 -6.40 4.57 -2.07
CA VAL A 40 -6.24 3.15 -1.72
C VAL A 40 -6.57 2.25 -2.92
N LYS A 41 -7.62 2.60 -3.66
CA LYS A 41 -8.04 1.89 -4.88
C LYS A 41 -6.93 1.84 -5.94
N SER A 42 -6.16 2.92 -6.12
CA SER A 42 -5.08 2.95 -7.12
C SER A 42 -3.87 2.10 -6.75
N VAL A 43 -3.66 1.86 -5.45
CA VAL A 43 -2.60 0.97 -4.95
C VAL A 43 -3.01 -0.50 -5.07
N ARG A 44 -4.31 -0.79 -4.95
CA ARG A 44 -4.85 -2.15 -5.06
C ARG A 44 -4.88 -2.61 -6.52
N ILE A 45 -3.77 -3.17 -6.96
CA ILE A 45 -3.56 -3.74 -8.30
C ILE A 45 -3.72 -5.27 -8.29
N ASN A 46 -4.10 -5.84 -9.43
CA ASN A 46 -4.21 -7.29 -9.57
C ASN A 46 -2.82 -7.94 -9.50
N GLY A 47 -2.75 -9.14 -8.93
CA GLY A 47 -1.50 -9.89 -8.77
C GLY A 47 -0.69 -9.58 -7.51
N LEU A 48 -1.17 -8.68 -6.64
CA LEU A 48 -0.53 -8.50 -5.33
C LEU A 48 -0.65 -9.77 -4.49
N LYS A 49 0.47 -10.17 -3.89
CA LYS A 49 0.55 -11.28 -2.94
C LYS A 49 -0.21 -10.96 -1.65
N ASP A 50 -0.05 -9.75 -1.14
CA ASP A 50 -0.76 -9.27 0.04
C ASP A 50 -0.96 -7.74 -0.04
N PHE A 51 -1.97 -7.24 0.66
CA PHE A 51 -2.35 -5.83 0.69
C PHE A 51 -2.86 -5.42 2.06
N ILE A 52 -2.39 -4.27 2.56
CA ILE A 52 -2.87 -3.73 3.84
C ILE A 52 -3.01 -2.20 3.78
N VAL A 53 -3.99 -1.68 4.52
CA VAL A 53 -4.23 -0.24 4.68
C VAL A 53 -3.84 0.19 6.09
N LEU A 54 -3.10 1.29 6.21
CA LEU A 54 -2.66 1.87 7.48
C LEU A 54 -3.21 3.30 7.68
N PRO A 55 -3.44 3.73 8.93
CA PRO A 55 -3.99 5.03 9.27
C PRO A 55 -2.98 6.19 9.15
N TYR A 56 -2.20 6.20 8.07
CA TYR A 56 -1.12 7.14 7.84
C TYR A 56 -1.32 7.95 6.56
N GLY A 57 -0.71 9.14 6.54
CA GLY A 57 -0.74 10.03 5.40
C GLY A 57 0.48 9.82 4.49
N HIS A 58 0.43 10.47 3.33
CA HIS A 58 1.45 10.33 2.31
C HIS A 58 2.87 10.67 2.80
N LYS A 59 2.98 11.72 3.63
CA LYS A 59 4.27 12.28 4.07
C LYS A 59 4.90 11.52 5.24
N ASP A 60 4.14 10.68 5.92
CA ASP A 60 4.57 10.04 7.16
C ASP A 60 4.47 8.52 7.13
N ILE A 61 3.69 7.89 6.23
CA ILE A 61 3.56 6.42 6.14
C ILE A 61 4.90 5.67 6.17
N HIS A 62 5.94 6.18 5.52
CA HIS A 62 7.28 5.58 5.45
C HIS A 62 8.15 5.81 6.70
N LYS A 63 7.66 6.57 7.68
CA LYS A 63 8.36 6.89 8.94
C LYS A 63 7.79 6.14 10.14
N GLN A 64 6.70 5.40 9.94
CA GLN A 64 5.95 4.76 11.02
C GLN A 64 6.56 3.38 11.33
N GLU A 65 6.74 3.09 12.61
CA GLU A 65 7.29 1.81 13.09
C GLU A 65 6.48 0.61 12.56
N ARG A 66 5.15 0.75 12.54
CA ARG A 66 4.27 -0.30 12.01
C ARG A 66 4.52 -0.58 10.53
N THR A 67 4.85 0.43 9.73
CA THR A 67 5.13 0.25 8.31
C THR A 67 6.41 -0.56 8.11
N VAL A 68 7.51 -0.22 8.81
CA VAL A 68 8.77 -0.98 8.69
C VAL A 68 8.62 -2.41 9.22
N TYR A 69 7.87 -2.61 10.30
CA TYR A 69 7.56 -3.96 10.81
C TYR A 69 6.85 -4.81 9.75
N LEU A 70 5.84 -4.27 9.07
CA LEU A 70 5.09 -4.99 8.04
C LEU A 70 5.93 -5.25 6.79
N VAL A 71 6.85 -4.34 6.45
CA VAL A 71 7.81 -4.57 5.36
C VAL A 71 8.76 -5.72 5.70
N ASP A 72 9.40 -5.71 6.88
CA ASP A 72 10.28 -6.82 7.31
C ASP A 72 9.52 -8.15 7.32
N LYS A 73 8.29 -8.15 7.85
CA LYS A 73 7.44 -9.33 7.88
C LYS A 73 7.13 -9.88 6.48
N PHE A 74 6.67 -9.02 5.57
CA PHE A 74 6.39 -9.43 4.19
C PHE A 74 7.64 -9.99 3.50
N LEU A 75 8.80 -9.38 3.70
CA LEU A 75 10.05 -9.90 3.13
C LEU A 75 10.44 -11.29 3.66
N ARG A 76 10.03 -11.64 4.89
CA ARG A 76 10.29 -12.96 5.49
C ARG A 76 9.25 -14.01 5.16
N THR A 77 7.99 -13.61 5.01
CA THR A 77 6.85 -14.55 4.98
C THR A 77 5.94 -14.42 3.77
N GLY A 78 6.09 -13.36 2.98
CA GLY A 78 5.17 -13.02 1.89
C GLY A 78 3.80 -12.55 2.38
N SER A 79 3.62 -12.19 3.66
CA SER A 79 2.35 -11.70 4.20
C SER A 79 2.50 -10.63 5.28
N PHE A 80 1.55 -9.71 5.33
CA PHE A 80 1.38 -8.70 6.39
C PHE A 80 0.66 -9.25 7.63
N HIS A 81 -0.06 -10.37 7.49
CA HIS A 81 -0.89 -10.97 8.54
C HIS A 81 -0.13 -12.04 9.31
N ASP A 82 -0.47 -12.25 10.58
CA ASP A 82 0.13 -13.34 11.36
C ASP A 82 -0.33 -14.69 10.79
N LEU A 83 0.59 -15.65 10.76
CA LEU A 83 0.26 -17.05 10.48
C LEU A 83 -0.45 -17.56 11.73
N ASN A 84 -1.77 -17.70 11.68
CA ASN A 84 -2.51 -18.44 12.71
C ASN A 84 -2.15 -19.92 12.67
#